data_AF-A0A4S3J5C1-F1
#
_entry.id   AF-A0A4S3J5C1-F1
#
_cell.length_a   1.000
_cell.length_b   1.000
_cell.length_c   1.000
_cell.angle_alpha   90.00
_cell.angle_beta   90.00
_cell.angle_gamma   90.00
#
_symmetry.space_group_name_H-M   'P 1'
#
loop_
_entity.id
_entity.type
_entity.pdbx_description
1 polymer ?
#
loop_
_entity_poly.entity_id
_entity_poly.type
_entity_poly.pdbx_seq_one_letter_code
_entity_poly.pdbx_strand_id
1 'polypeptide(L)'
;MAGFLRTLHLISRWDWQQEPLMVDLGGDLDHDAIEVIRTRFSAWRNVDPAMNAVSLFVASDIDPDGGTWTQHEMPPKVVAARMSTLANAAVKFLREKGLSLNIQDLFYTSLAPYDFIINLRPEIIRDHSALLTKYKNIQHEDSAPHGDRKLRAVESFVRDLQSCYSPNLHLFYGGDQGDVIAGLWNPHTLKPKSWNLKMAYSTSPTGLGDIENRDHEVVLNRRSILNEISRLGDSMVESVEVINGEKDLG
;
A
#
# COMPACT_ATOMS: atom_id res chain seq x y z
N MET A 1 -10.26 23.66 -1.46
CA MET A 1 -11.35 22.67 -1.29
C MET A 1 -11.88 22.12 -2.60
N ALA A 2 -12.34 22.96 -3.55
CA ALA A 2 -12.95 22.48 -4.80
C ALA A 2 -12.04 21.57 -5.64
N GLY A 3 -10.74 21.87 -5.73
CA GLY A 3 -9.77 21.02 -6.44
C GLY A 3 -9.70 19.60 -5.87
N PHE A 4 -9.47 19.47 -4.55
CA PHE A 4 -9.44 18.18 -3.86
C PHE A 4 -10.70 17.34 -4.09
N LEU A 5 -11.89 17.95 -3.98
CA LEU A 5 -13.15 17.24 -4.21
C LEU A 5 -13.33 16.82 -5.67
N ARG A 6 -12.87 17.64 -6.63
CA ARG A 6 -12.85 17.28 -8.05
C ARG A 6 -11.89 16.12 -8.32
N THR A 7 -10.74 16.09 -7.67
CA THR A 7 -9.78 14.98 -7.76
C THR A 7 -10.37 13.69 -7.20
N LEU A 8 -10.98 13.72 -6.01
CA LEU A 8 -11.69 12.56 -5.46
C LEU A 8 -12.81 12.09 -6.39
N HIS A 9 -13.56 13.03 -6.97
CA HIS A 9 -14.61 12.70 -7.93
C HIS A 9 -14.06 12.05 -9.20
N LEU A 10 -12.96 12.57 -9.75
CA LEU A 10 -12.27 12.00 -10.90
C LEU A 10 -11.83 10.55 -10.60
N ILE A 11 -11.10 10.34 -9.50
CA ILE A 11 -10.61 9.02 -9.10
C ILE A 11 -11.77 8.04 -8.84
N SER A 12 -12.89 8.52 -8.26
CA SER A 12 -14.05 7.66 -7.98
C SER A 12 -14.72 7.12 -9.25
N ARG A 13 -14.67 7.88 -10.35
CA ARG A 13 -15.33 7.53 -11.63
C ARG A 13 -14.38 6.90 -12.63
N TRP A 14 -13.08 7.05 -12.45
CA TRP A 14 -12.09 6.54 -13.38
C TRP A 14 -11.98 5.02 -13.27
N ASP A 15 -12.41 4.33 -14.33
CA ASP A 15 -12.12 2.91 -14.53
C ASP A 15 -10.73 2.75 -15.13
N TRP A 16 -9.72 2.80 -14.25
CA TRP A 16 -8.32 2.67 -14.62
C TRP A 16 -7.98 1.34 -15.31
N GLN A 17 -8.84 0.32 -15.22
CA GLN A 17 -8.60 -0.96 -15.89
C GLN A 17 -8.87 -0.87 -17.39
N GLN A 18 -9.90 -0.10 -17.77
CA GLN A 18 -10.39 -0.01 -19.14
C GLN A 18 -9.98 1.28 -19.85
N GLU A 19 -9.63 2.34 -19.10
CA GLU A 19 -9.33 3.65 -19.68
C GLU A 19 -8.02 4.25 -19.13
N PRO A 20 -7.14 4.78 -19.99
CA PRO A 20 -5.99 5.56 -19.55
C PRO A 20 -6.42 6.94 -19.05
N LEU A 21 -5.70 7.49 -18.07
CA LEU A 21 -5.85 8.90 -17.71
C LEU A 21 -4.92 9.74 -18.59
N MET A 22 -5.48 10.71 -19.31
CA MET A 22 -4.73 11.62 -20.18
C MET A 22 -4.87 13.04 -19.63
N VAL A 23 -3.74 13.71 -19.42
CA VAL A 23 -3.71 15.07 -18.87
C VAL A 23 -2.89 15.96 -19.80
N ASP A 24 -3.50 17.04 -20.26
CA ASP A 24 -2.82 18.07 -21.04
C ASP A 24 -2.20 19.09 -20.08
N LEU A 25 -0.86 19.10 -19.97
CA LEU A 25 -0.12 19.97 -19.06
C LEU A 25 0.46 21.20 -19.78
N GLY A 26 0.91 21.02 -21.03
CA GLY A 26 1.51 22.07 -21.85
C GLY A 26 0.57 22.71 -22.87
N GLY A 27 -0.61 22.14 -23.12
CA GLY A 27 -1.57 22.63 -24.13
C GLY A 27 -1.39 22.02 -25.52
N ASP A 28 -0.48 21.06 -25.66
CA ASP A 28 -0.05 20.47 -26.94
C ASP A 28 -0.55 19.02 -27.12
N LEU A 29 -1.52 18.58 -26.31
CA LEU A 29 -2.11 17.25 -26.46
C LEU A 29 -3.12 17.22 -27.63
N ASP A 30 -2.61 16.96 -28.83
CA ASP A 30 -3.42 16.87 -30.05
C ASP A 30 -4.11 15.50 -30.25
N HIS A 31 -4.95 15.40 -31.29
CA HIS A 31 -5.71 14.18 -31.57
C HIS A 31 -4.81 13.00 -31.91
N ASP A 32 -3.72 13.23 -32.64
CA ASP A 32 -2.78 12.20 -33.05
C ASP A 32 -2.03 11.63 -31.82
N ALA A 33 -1.60 12.49 -30.90
CA ALA A 33 -1.01 12.08 -29.63
C ALA A 33 -1.98 11.25 -28.78
N ILE A 34 -3.26 11.64 -28.71
CA ILE A 34 -4.29 10.88 -27.98
C ILE A 34 -4.45 9.47 -28.56
N GLU A 35 -4.48 9.32 -29.89
CA GLU A 35 -4.61 8.00 -30.52
C GLU A 35 -3.36 7.13 -30.33
N VAL A 36 -2.17 7.74 -30.32
CA VAL A 36 -0.92 7.05 -29.97
C VAL A 36 -0.98 6.52 -28.53
N ILE A 37 -1.42 7.35 -27.58
CA ILE A 37 -1.56 6.98 -26.17
C ILE A 37 -2.56 5.83 -26.00
N ARG A 38 -3.72 5.89 -26.66
CA ARG A 38 -4.74 4.82 -26.62
C ARG A 38 -4.24 3.50 -27.18
N THR A 39 -3.51 3.56 -28.28
CA THR A 39 -2.89 2.38 -28.91
C THR A 39 -1.89 1.73 -27.95
N ARG A 40 -1.06 2.54 -27.29
CA ARG A 40 -0.08 2.07 -26.30
C ARG A 40 -0.73 1.46 -25.07
N PHE A 41 -1.75 2.12 -24.52
CA PHE A 41 -2.53 1.57 -23.41
C PHE A 41 -3.11 0.19 -23.76
N SER A 42 -3.72 0.07 -24.95
CA SER A 42 -4.27 -1.20 -25.43
C SER A 42 -3.20 -2.27 -25.59
N ALA A 43 -2.02 -1.91 -26.12
CA ALA A 43 -0.89 -2.83 -26.22
C ALA A 43 -0.42 -3.32 -24.84
N TRP A 44 -0.28 -2.42 -23.86
CA TRP A 44 0.06 -2.78 -22.48
C TRP A 44 -0.97 -3.73 -21.85
N ARG A 45 -2.27 -3.43 -22.00
CA ARG A 45 -3.35 -4.29 -21.48
C ARG A 45 -3.41 -5.65 -22.16
N ASN A 46 -3.03 -5.75 -23.44
CA ASN A 46 -2.93 -7.03 -24.15
C ASN A 46 -1.72 -7.87 -23.68
N VAL A 47 -0.58 -7.23 -23.41
CA VAL A 47 0.63 -7.90 -22.94
C VAL A 47 0.52 -8.33 -21.47
N ASP A 48 -0.09 -7.49 -20.64
CA ASP A 48 -0.29 -7.74 -19.21
C ASP A 48 -1.77 -7.54 -18.81
N PRO A 49 -2.66 -8.52 -19.12
CA PRO A 49 -4.07 -8.46 -18.73
C PRO A 49 -4.26 -8.53 -17.21
N ALA A 50 -3.31 -9.13 -16.49
CA ALA A 50 -3.34 -9.25 -15.05
C ALA A 50 -3.06 -7.89 -14.36
N MET A 51 -2.34 -6.99 -15.05
CA MET A 51 -1.90 -5.68 -14.57
C MET A 51 -0.92 -5.79 -13.42
N ASN A 52 0.05 -6.70 -13.57
CA ASN A 52 1.14 -6.85 -12.62
C ASN A 52 2.20 -5.75 -12.85
N ALA A 53 2.59 -5.46 -14.09
CA ALA A 53 3.64 -4.48 -14.36
C ALA A 53 3.18 -3.03 -14.16
N VAL A 54 2.02 -2.67 -14.73
CA VAL A 54 1.47 -1.30 -14.72
C VAL A 54 -0.03 -1.33 -14.40
N SER A 55 -0.39 -0.88 -13.20
CA SER A 55 -1.78 -0.80 -12.75
C SER A 55 -2.46 0.47 -13.27
N LEU A 56 -1.89 1.63 -12.95
CA LEU A 56 -2.38 2.95 -13.35
C LEU A 56 -1.62 3.43 -14.58
N PHE A 57 -2.34 3.75 -15.66
CA PHE A 57 -1.74 4.31 -16.87
C PHE A 57 -2.12 5.80 -16.95
N VAL A 58 -1.13 6.68 -16.82
CA VAL A 58 -1.31 8.13 -16.77
C VAL A 58 -0.34 8.80 -17.74
N ALA A 59 -0.87 9.29 -18.86
CA ALA A 59 -0.09 9.94 -19.90
C ALA A 59 -0.36 11.44 -19.99
N SER A 60 0.59 12.16 -20.55
CA SER A 60 0.48 13.59 -20.83
C SER A 60 1.19 13.96 -22.13
N ASP A 61 1.07 15.21 -22.55
CA ASP A 61 1.80 15.79 -23.68
C ASP A 61 3.32 15.70 -23.52
N ILE A 62 3.82 15.76 -22.28
CA ILE A 62 5.26 15.62 -21.96
C ILE A 62 5.70 14.17 -21.73
N ASP A 63 4.77 13.24 -21.48
CA ASP A 63 5.02 11.82 -21.24
C ASP A 63 3.93 10.95 -21.89
N PRO A 64 4.08 10.61 -23.19
CA PRO A 64 3.12 9.77 -23.90
C PRO A 64 3.32 8.27 -23.61
N ASP A 65 4.33 7.87 -22.83
CA ASP A 65 4.56 6.47 -22.47
C ASP A 65 3.56 6.00 -21.42
N GLY A 66 3.15 6.89 -20.52
CA GLY A 66 2.05 6.72 -19.57
C GLY A 66 2.28 5.74 -18.42
N GLY A 67 3.36 4.97 -18.47
CA GLY A 67 3.80 4.04 -17.42
C GLY A 67 5.02 4.52 -16.63
N THR A 68 5.64 5.63 -17.02
CA THR A 68 6.94 6.09 -16.47
C THR A 68 6.96 6.16 -14.94
N TRP A 69 5.85 6.61 -14.34
CA TRP A 69 5.73 6.79 -12.89
C TRP A 69 5.04 5.63 -12.17
N THR A 70 4.60 4.61 -12.92
CA THR A 70 3.73 3.53 -12.41
C THR A 70 4.22 2.12 -12.71
N GLN A 71 5.43 2.00 -13.26
CA GLN A 71 6.11 0.73 -13.52
C GLN A 71 6.51 -0.01 -12.24
N HIS A 72 6.85 -1.29 -12.40
CA HIS A 72 7.37 -2.17 -11.34
C HIS A 72 6.43 -2.33 -10.14
N GLU A 73 5.13 -2.51 -10.40
CA GLU A 73 4.14 -2.69 -9.32
C GLU A 73 4.07 -1.48 -8.37
N MET A 74 4.32 -0.25 -8.85
CA MET A 74 4.26 0.97 -8.03
C MET A 74 3.20 1.94 -8.58
N PRO A 75 1.91 1.83 -8.25
CA PRO A 75 1.38 1.03 -7.15
C PRO A 75 0.97 -0.40 -7.57
N PRO A 76 0.94 -1.35 -6.62
CA PRO A 76 0.36 -2.67 -6.88
C PRO A 76 -1.12 -2.55 -7.21
N LYS A 77 -1.64 -3.50 -7.99
CA LYS A 77 -3.07 -3.55 -8.39
C LYS A 77 -4.03 -3.43 -7.21
N VAL A 78 -3.72 -4.08 -6.08
CA VAL A 78 -4.54 -4.03 -4.85
C VAL A 78 -4.64 -2.63 -4.27
N VAL A 79 -3.58 -1.83 -4.41
CA VAL A 79 -3.51 -0.45 -3.95
C VAL A 79 -4.30 0.46 -4.87
N ALA A 80 -4.16 0.29 -6.20
CA ALA A 80 -4.98 1.00 -7.18
C ALA A 80 -6.48 0.73 -6.98
N ALA A 81 -6.86 -0.54 -6.76
CA ALA A 81 -8.25 -0.89 -6.44
C ALA A 81 -8.73 -0.23 -5.15
N ARG A 82 -7.91 -0.23 -4.09
CA ARG A 82 -8.25 0.39 -2.81
C ARG A 82 -8.35 1.91 -2.89
N MET A 83 -7.53 2.55 -3.71
CA MET A 83 -7.62 3.98 -4.00
C MET A 83 -9.02 4.31 -4.58
N SER A 84 -9.48 3.55 -5.57
CA SER A 84 -10.80 3.73 -6.17
C SER A 84 -11.94 3.47 -5.18
N THR A 85 -11.84 2.45 -4.32
CA THR A 85 -12.89 2.18 -3.32
C THR A 85 -12.97 3.27 -2.26
N LEU A 86 -11.84 3.78 -1.78
CA LEU A 86 -11.78 4.90 -0.84
C LEU A 86 -12.33 6.19 -1.47
N ALA A 87 -11.97 6.49 -2.72
CA ALA A 87 -12.52 7.65 -3.43
C ALA A 87 -14.04 7.56 -3.59
N ASN A 88 -14.56 6.37 -3.93
CA ASN A 88 -16.00 6.12 -4.00
C ASN A 88 -16.70 6.29 -2.65
N ALA A 89 -16.11 5.75 -1.57
CA ALA A 89 -16.64 5.91 -0.22
C ALA A 89 -16.65 7.39 0.21
N ALA A 90 -15.58 8.13 -0.07
CA ALA A 90 -15.48 9.56 0.21
C ALA A 90 -16.57 10.36 -0.53
N VAL A 91 -16.75 10.13 -1.84
CA VAL A 91 -17.78 10.81 -2.65
C VAL A 91 -19.19 10.47 -2.18
N LYS A 92 -19.44 9.21 -1.80
CA LYS A 92 -20.72 8.79 -1.22
C LYS A 92 -20.99 9.51 0.12
N PHE A 93 -20.01 9.51 1.01
CA PHE A 93 -20.09 10.18 2.31
C PHE A 93 -20.32 11.70 2.18
N LEU A 94 -19.62 12.34 1.24
CA LEU A 94 -19.83 13.75 0.86
C LEU A 94 -21.27 14.02 0.41
N ARG A 95 -21.86 13.13 -0.40
CA ARG A 95 -23.23 13.27 -0.90
C ARG A 95 -24.27 13.10 0.21
N GLU A 96 -24.03 12.19 1.15
CA GLU A 96 -24.93 11.89 2.25
C GLU A 96 -24.92 13.00 3.33
N LYS A 97 -23.74 13.50 3.70
CA LYS A 97 -23.58 14.52 4.75
C LYS A 97 -23.74 15.95 4.25
N GLY A 98 -23.44 16.22 2.98
CA GLY A 98 -23.55 17.54 2.38
C GLY A 98 -22.80 18.61 3.19
N LEU A 99 -23.51 19.67 3.59
CA LEU A 99 -22.97 20.80 4.36
C LEU A 99 -22.65 20.47 5.83
N SER A 100 -23.15 19.34 6.36
CA SER A 100 -22.90 18.90 7.75
C SER A 100 -21.62 18.06 7.91
N LEU A 101 -20.85 17.92 6.82
CA LEU A 101 -19.65 17.11 6.80
C LEU A 101 -18.53 17.74 7.63
N ASN A 102 -18.01 17.00 8.60
CA ASN A 102 -16.68 17.28 9.15
C ASN A 102 -15.62 16.71 8.18
N ILE A 103 -14.76 17.58 7.65
CA ILE A 103 -13.72 17.20 6.69
C ILE A 103 -12.72 16.23 7.31
N GLN A 104 -12.49 16.30 8.62
CA GLN A 104 -11.57 15.41 9.33
C GLN A 104 -11.98 13.94 9.18
N ASP A 105 -13.28 13.66 9.08
CA ASP A 105 -13.84 12.32 8.88
C ASP A 105 -13.35 11.67 7.58
N LEU A 106 -12.98 12.45 6.56
CA LEU A 106 -12.42 11.93 5.30
C LEU A 106 -10.97 11.45 5.43
N PHE A 107 -10.26 11.88 6.48
CA PHE A 107 -8.85 11.56 6.69
C PHE A 107 -8.64 10.47 7.75
N TYR A 108 -9.71 9.93 8.33
CA TYR A 108 -9.62 8.74 9.16
C TYR A 108 -9.49 7.49 8.28
N THR A 109 -8.39 6.77 8.46
CA THR A 109 -8.11 5.54 7.73
C THR A 109 -8.83 4.36 8.40
N SER A 110 -9.67 3.66 7.63
CA SER A 110 -10.24 2.39 8.10
C SER A 110 -9.19 1.29 8.05
N LEU A 111 -8.93 0.67 9.20
CA LEU A 111 -8.01 -0.47 9.33
C LEU A 111 -8.71 -1.83 9.12
N ALA A 112 -10.04 -1.85 9.00
CA ALA A 112 -10.84 -3.05 8.83
C ALA A 112 -10.45 -3.99 7.67
N PRO A 113 -9.97 -3.51 6.49
CA PRO A 113 -9.70 -4.40 5.37
C PRO A 113 -8.33 -5.09 5.46
N TYR A 114 -7.51 -4.80 6.47
CA TYR A 114 -6.16 -5.37 6.60
C TYR A 114 -6.18 -6.71 7.35
N ASP A 115 -5.20 -7.57 7.09
CA ASP A 115 -5.10 -8.87 7.74
C ASP A 115 -4.43 -8.78 9.10
N PHE A 116 -3.48 -7.87 9.24
CA PHE A 116 -2.77 -7.60 10.48
C PHE A 116 -2.31 -6.15 10.58
N ILE A 117 -2.03 -5.72 11.80
CA ILE A 117 -1.59 -4.38 12.18
C ILE A 117 -0.32 -4.53 13.01
N ILE A 118 0.70 -3.74 12.71
CA ILE A 118 1.90 -3.59 13.52
C ILE A 118 1.82 -2.21 14.18
N ASN A 119 1.68 -2.19 15.51
CA ASN A 119 1.69 -0.96 16.29
C ASN A 119 3.14 -0.58 16.60
N LEU A 120 3.50 0.66 16.30
CA LEU A 120 4.83 1.22 16.56
C LEU A 120 4.85 1.94 17.90
N ARG A 121 5.97 1.87 18.61
CA ARG A 121 6.10 2.51 19.92
C ARG A 121 5.97 4.04 19.82
N PRO A 122 5.15 4.68 20.66
CA PRO A 122 4.96 6.13 20.65
C PRO A 122 6.24 6.94 20.87
N GLU A 123 7.24 6.40 21.54
CA GLU A 123 8.54 7.05 21.82
C GLU A 123 9.34 7.36 20.54
N ILE A 124 9.04 6.63 19.47
CA ILE A 124 9.68 6.84 18.16
C ILE A 124 8.97 7.94 17.38
N ILE A 125 7.65 8.06 17.57
CA ILE A 125 6.76 8.94 16.80
C ILE A 125 6.63 10.33 17.45
N ARG A 126 6.54 10.39 18.78
CA ARG A 126 6.23 11.62 19.54
C ARG A 126 7.34 12.67 19.55
N ASP A 127 8.58 12.30 19.24
CA ASP A 127 9.72 13.24 19.17
C ASP A 127 9.50 14.36 18.12
N HIS A 128 8.59 14.15 17.17
CA HIS A 128 8.25 15.12 16.13
C HIS A 128 7.14 16.11 16.54
N SER A 129 6.15 15.69 17.35
CA SER A 129 5.05 16.57 17.78
C SER A 129 5.55 17.78 18.57
N ALA A 130 6.65 17.60 19.33
CA ALA A 130 7.31 18.66 20.08
C ALA A 130 8.02 19.71 19.20
N LEU A 131 8.33 19.40 17.93
CA LEU A 131 8.99 20.31 17.00
C LEU A 131 8.01 21.28 16.33
N LEU A 132 6.77 20.85 16.06
CA LEU A 132 5.74 21.72 15.48
C LEU A 132 5.25 22.82 16.45
N THR A 133 5.54 22.69 17.75
CA THR A 133 5.12 23.63 18.80
C THR A 133 6.24 24.47 19.42
N LYS A 134 7.51 24.29 19.03
CA LYS A 134 8.64 24.99 19.67
C LYS A 134 9.21 26.15 18.83
N TYR A 135 8.68 27.33 19.16
CA TYR A 135 9.28 28.67 19.21
C TYR A 135 10.46 29.04 18.29
N LYS A 136 10.26 30.14 17.56
CA LYS A 136 11.18 30.86 16.64
C LYS A 136 12.48 31.43 17.27
N ASN A 137 12.84 31.07 18.50
CA ASN A 137 13.85 31.76 19.30
C ASN A 137 15.10 30.92 19.67
N ILE A 138 15.30 29.74 19.06
CA ILE A 138 16.52 28.96 19.33
C ILE A 138 17.17 28.63 17.99
N GLN A 139 17.95 29.58 17.48
CA GLN A 139 19.02 29.30 16.54
C GLN A 139 20.27 29.03 17.36
N HIS A 140 20.61 27.75 17.51
CA HIS A 140 21.99 27.35 17.75
C HIS A 140 22.28 26.13 16.89
N GLU A 141 23.39 26.24 16.16
CA GLU A 141 23.97 25.29 15.23
C GLU A 141 24.19 23.91 15.88
N ASP A 142 24.23 22.86 15.04
CA ASP A 142 24.61 21.46 15.33
C ASP A 142 23.58 20.45 15.87
N SER A 143 22.35 20.46 15.37
CA SER A 143 21.59 19.19 15.36
C SER A 143 20.68 19.06 14.15
N ALA A 144 20.96 18.05 13.31
CA ALA A 144 19.90 17.48 12.49
C ALA A 144 18.74 17.09 13.45
N PRO A 145 17.49 17.45 13.13
CA PRO A 145 16.37 17.19 14.02
C PRO A 145 16.29 15.69 14.29
N HIS A 146 16.48 15.28 15.54
CA HIS A 146 16.53 13.85 15.91
C HIS A 146 15.24 13.09 15.52
N GLY A 147 14.12 13.81 15.33
CA GLY A 147 12.87 13.28 14.78
C GLY A 147 12.96 12.78 13.33
N ASP A 148 13.73 13.46 12.46
CA ASP A 148 13.92 13.04 11.05
C ASP A 148 14.69 11.71 10.97
N ARG A 149 15.65 11.48 11.88
CA ARG A 149 16.40 10.22 11.94
C ARG A 149 15.52 9.02 12.32
N LYS A 150 14.60 9.20 13.27
CA LYS A 150 13.69 8.12 13.73
C LYS A 150 12.62 7.79 12.69
N LEU A 151 12.07 8.80 12.03
CA LEU A 151 11.12 8.61 10.93
C LEU A 151 11.74 7.82 9.77
N ARG A 152 12.93 8.23 9.32
CA ARG A 152 13.70 7.50 8.30
C ARG A 152 14.03 6.06 8.71
N ALA A 153 14.15 5.79 10.01
CA ALA A 153 14.37 4.44 10.52
C ALA A 153 13.11 3.57 10.33
N VAL A 154 11.91 4.11 10.58
CA VAL A 154 10.64 3.41 10.31
C VAL A 154 10.46 3.18 8.82
N GLU A 155 10.71 4.19 7.99
CA GLU A 155 10.65 4.05 6.52
C GLU A 155 11.63 3.00 6.01
N SER A 156 12.87 3.01 6.50
CA SER A 156 13.86 1.98 6.16
C SER A 156 13.41 0.61 6.63
N PHE A 157 12.88 0.50 7.85
CA PHE A 157 12.36 -0.76 8.39
C PHE A 157 11.23 -1.32 7.51
N VAL A 158 10.25 -0.49 7.12
CA VAL A 158 9.16 -0.89 6.21
C VAL A 158 9.71 -1.33 4.86
N ARG A 159 10.68 -0.61 4.29
CA ARG A 159 11.33 -0.97 3.03
C ARG A 159 12.10 -2.28 3.11
N ASP A 160 12.79 -2.52 4.22
CA ASP A 160 13.54 -3.75 4.45
C ASP A 160 12.57 -4.94 4.59
N LEU A 161 11.48 -4.77 5.34
CA LEU A 161 10.41 -5.77 5.43
C LEU A 161 9.77 -6.05 4.07
N GLN A 162 9.45 -5.01 3.29
CA GLN A 162 8.92 -5.18 1.93
C GLN A 162 9.92 -5.95 1.07
N SER A 163 11.22 -5.69 1.19
CA SER A 163 12.25 -6.40 0.43
C SER A 163 12.38 -7.88 0.83
N CYS A 164 12.27 -8.19 2.12
CA CYS A 164 12.32 -9.56 2.64
C CYS A 164 11.07 -10.39 2.31
N TYR A 165 9.89 -9.76 2.29
CA TYR A 165 8.60 -10.46 2.21
C TYR A 165 7.74 -10.12 0.97
N SER A 166 8.29 -9.36 0.01
CA SER A 166 7.59 -8.78 -1.16
C SER A 166 6.59 -9.70 -1.89
N PRO A 167 6.89 -10.98 -2.19
CA PRO A 167 5.91 -11.81 -2.90
C PRO A 167 4.76 -12.29 -2.00
N ASN A 168 4.93 -12.25 -0.67
CA ASN A 168 4.04 -12.89 0.30
C ASN A 168 3.10 -11.90 1.01
N LEU A 169 3.51 -10.64 1.17
CA LEU A 169 2.72 -9.63 1.85
C LEU A 169 2.98 -8.23 1.31
N HIS A 170 2.01 -7.33 1.50
CA HIS A 170 2.11 -5.91 1.22
C HIS A 170 1.96 -5.12 2.53
N LEU A 171 2.86 -4.16 2.74
CA LEU A 171 2.84 -3.27 3.92
C LEU A 171 2.48 -1.85 3.52
N PHE A 172 1.68 -1.21 4.38
CA PHE A 172 1.19 0.16 4.23
C PHE A 172 1.53 0.95 5.48
N TYR A 173 2.36 1.98 5.33
CA TYR A 173 2.72 2.88 6.41
C TYR A 173 2.13 4.27 6.15
N GLY A 174 1.53 4.87 7.17
CA GLY A 174 0.83 6.15 7.10
C GLY A 174 1.73 7.40 7.05
N GLY A 175 3.05 7.22 6.94
CA GLY A 175 4.02 8.32 6.95
C GLY A 175 4.16 8.96 8.34
N ASP A 176 4.52 10.24 8.36
CA ASP A 176 5.09 10.96 9.52
C ASP A 176 4.22 11.01 10.77
N GLN A 177 2.91 10.80 10.65
CA GLN A 177 1.95 10.80 11.76
C GLN A 177 1.33 9.42 12.01
N GLY A 178 1.72 8.41 11.23
CA GLY A 178 1.24 7.04 11.37
C GLY A 178 1.96 6.32 12.50
N ASP A 179 1.22 5.85 13.48
CA ASP A 179 1.69 4.94 14.54
C ASP A 179 1.52 3.46 14.18
N VAL A 180 1.02 3.20 12.98
CA VAL A 180 0.61 1.87 12.53
C VAL A 180 1.21 1.56 11.15
N ILE A 181 1.72 0.34 11.02
CA ILE A 181 1.97 -0.31 9.72
C ILE A 181 0.91 -1.38 9.52
N ALA A 182 0.10 -1.25 8.48
CA ALA A 182 -0.94 -2.21 8.16
C ALA A 182 -0.47 -3.21 7.08
N GLY A 183 -0.85 -4.48 7.22
CA GLY A 183 -0.39 -5.56 6.34
C GLY A 183 -1.52 -6.33 5.67
N LEU A 184 -1.26 -6.75 4.42
CA LEU A 184 -2.10 -7.68 3.67
C LEU A 184 -1.27 -8.88 3.21
N TRP A 185 -1.82 -10.08 3.35
CA TRP A 185 -1.25 -11.27 2.72
C TRP A 185 -1.58 -11.31 1.24
N ASN A 186 -0.64 -11.76 0.43
CA ASN A 186 -0.93 -12.05 -0.97
C ASN A 186 -1.83 -13.31 -1.04
N PRO A 187 -3.06 -13.22 -1.60
CA PRO A 187 -3.95 -14.38 -1.69
C PRO A 187 -3.35 -15.56 -2.45
N HIS A 188 -2.41 -15.29 -3.37
CA HIS A 188 -1.71 -16.34 -4.13
C HIS A 188 -0.72 -17.15 -3.29
N THR A 189 -0.26 -16.64 -2.14
CA THR A 189 0.66 -17.34 -1.25
C THR A 189 -0.04 -18.05 -0.09
N LEU A 190 -1.34 -17.79 0.11
CA LEU A 190 -2.14 -18.46 1.15
C LEU A 190 -2.60 -19.87 0.74
N LYS A 191 -2.64 -20.18 -0.55
CA LYS A 191 -3.05 -21.50 -1.03
C LYS A 191 -1.97 -22.55 -0.72
N PRO A 192 -2.34 -23.79 -0.32
CA PRO A 192 -1.41 -24.90 -0.23
C PRO A 192 -0.65 -25.10 -1.53
N LYS A 193 0.65 -25.36 -1.43
CA LYS A 193 1.55 -25.59 -2.58
C LYS A 193 2.47 -26.75 -2.28
N SER A 194 2.87 -27.47 -3.33
CA SER A 194 3.93 -28.48 -3.21
C SER A 194 5.24 -27.83 -2.77
N TRP A 195 5.86 -28.40 -1.75
CA TRP A 195 7.13 -27.92 -1.22
C TRP A 195 8.22 -27.94 -2.30
N ASN A 196 8.99 -26.86 -2.42
CA ASN A 196 10.12 -26.81 -3.33
C ASN A 196 11.29 -25.99 -2.74
N LEU A 197 12.51 -26.30 -3.18
CA LEU A 197 13.75 -25.64 -2.72
C LEU A 197 13.85 -24.15 -3.11
N LYS A 198 13.01 -23.68 -4.04
CA LYS A 198 12.96 -22.27 -4.46
C LYS A 198 12.05 -21.42 -3.58
N MET A 199 11.31 -22.03 -2.64
CA MET A 199 10.51 -21.30 -1.65
C MET A 199 11.44 -20.64 -0.63
N ALA A 200 11.73 -19.36 -0.84
CA ALA A 200 12.58 -18.55 0.04
C ALA A 200 11.80 -17.88 1.19
N TYR A 201 10.74 -18.53 1.70
CA TYR A 201 9.88 -17.97 2.75
C TYR A 201 9.44 -19.02 3.77
N SER A 202 9.04 -18.55 4.95
CA SER A 202 8.63 -19.41 6.07
C SER A 202 7.37 -20.20 5.72
N THR A 203 7.45 -21.53 5.78
CA THR A 203 6.34 -22.45 5.46
C THR A 203 6.11 -23.44 6.60
N SER A 204 4.89 -23.97 6.66
CA SER A 204 4.48 -25.02 7.58
C SER A 204 3.73 -26.12 6.82
N PRO A 205 3.93 -27.40 7.16
CA PRO A 205 3.23 -28.49 6.51
C PRO A 205 1.73 -28.45 6.80
N THR A 206 0.92 -28.78 5.80
CA THR A 206 -0.52 -29.03 5.95
C THR A 206 -0.75 -30.53 6.22
N GLY A 207 -1.60 -30.87 7.19
CA GLY A 207 -1.99 -32.28 7.44
C GLY A 207 -1.04 -33.09 8.34
N LEU A 208 -0.74 -32.59 9.55
CA LEU A 208 0.00 -33.35 10.58
C LEU A 208 -0.73 -34.61 11.12
N GLY A 209 -1.94 -34.92 10.61
CA GLY A 209 -2.82 -35.99 11.12
C GLY A 209 -3.04 -37.20 10.21
N ASP A 210 -2.90 -37.06 8.88
CA ASP A 210 -3.26 -38.13 7.93
C ASP A 210 -2.02 -38.70 7.24
N ILE A 211 -1.47 -39.75 7.85
CA ILE A 211 -0.24 -40.45 7.40
C ILE A 211 -0.42 -41.12 6.03
N GLU A 212 -1.67 -41.25 5.55
CA GLU A 212 -2.00 -41.95 4.31
C GLU A 212 -2.02 -41.04 3.06
N ASN A 213 -2.20 -39.71 3.22
CA ASN A 213 -2.15 -38.76 2.11
C ASN A 213 -0.82 -38.00 2.12
N ARG A 214 0.16 -38.53 1.38
CA ARG A 214 1.49 -37.90 1.20
C ARG A 214 1.47 -36.73 0.22
N ASP A 215 0.49 -35.84 0.35
CA ASP A 215 0.59 -34.57 -0.34
C ASP A 215 1.57 -33.71 0.48
N HIS A 216 2.79 -33.59 -0.05
CA HIS A 216 3.86 -32.74 0.48
C HIS A 216 3.53 -31.25 0.28
N GLU A 217 2.34 -30.87 0.72
CA GLU A 217 1.84 -29.52 0.64
C GLU A 217 2.28 -28.74 1.86
N VAL A 218 2.67 -27.51 1.59
CA VAL A 218 3.05 -26.53 2.59
C VAL A 218 2.24 -25.26 2.38
N VAL A 219 1.97 -24.59 3.50
CA VAL A 219 1.27 -23.31 3.56
C VAL A 219 2.21 -22.28 4.17
N LEU A 220 1.99 -21.01 3.84
CA LEU A 220 2.70 -19.88 4.42
C LEU A 220 2.56 -19.89 5.96
N ASN A 221 3.69 -19.88 6.66
CA ASN A 221 3.71 -19.83 8.12
C ASN A 221 3.52 -18.40 8.62
N ARG A 222 2.26 -17.93 8.56
CA ARG A 222 1.85 -16.56 8.95
C ARG A 222 2.36 -16.21 10.36
N ARG A 223 2.21 -17.13 11.33
CA ARG A 223 2.62 -16.93 12.72
C ARG A 223 4.12 -16.69 12.85
N SER A 224 4.94 -17.51 12.19
CA SER A 224 6.40 -17.34 12.23
C SER A 224 6.84 -16.03 11.59
N ILE A 225 6.25 -15.66 10.44
CA ILE A 225 6.58 -14.38 9.77
C ILE A 225 6.25 -13.19 10.67
N LEU A 226 5.07 -13.16 11.32
CA LEU A 226 4.72 -12.07 12.23
C LEU A 226 5.65 -12.01 13.46
N ASN A 227 6.09 -13.17 13.97
CA ASN A 227 7.08 -13.23 15.04
C ASN A 227 8.47 -12.74 14.58
N GLU A 228 8.88 -13.06 13.36
CA GLU A 228 10.13 -12.56 12.77
C GLU A 228 10.07 -11.03 12.64
N ILE A 229 8.96 -10.48 12.12
CA ILE A 229 8.73 -9.03 12.02
C ILE A 229 8.82 -8.37 13.39
N SER A 230 8.15 -8.94 14.41
CA SER A 230 8.20 -8.42 15.78
C SER A 230 9.62 -8.43 16.37
N ARG A 231 10.44 -9.45 16.04
CA ARG A 231 11.84 -9.54 16.49
C ARG A 231 12.76 -8.58 15.75
N LEU A 232 12.62 -8.45 14.43
CA LEU A 232 13.39 -7.50 13.63
C LEU A 232 13.12 -6.06 14.07
N GLY A 233 11.87 -5.79 14.42
CA GLY A 233 11.42 -4.49 14.90
C GLY A 233 11.65 -4.23 16.38
N ASP A 234 12.26 -5.13 17.17
CA ASP A 234 12.55 -5.07 18.63
C ASP A 234 12.12 -3.78 19.37
N SER A 235 12.94 -2.73 19.28
CA SER A 235 12.72 -1.45 19.97
C SER A 235 11.68 -0.52 19.31
N MET A 236 11.26 -0.83 18.08
CA MET A 236 10.29 -0.09 17.29
C MET A 236 8.87 -0.62 17.36
N VAL A 237 8.71 -1.95 17.38
CA VAL A 237 7.40 -2.60 17.39
C VAL A 237 6.91 -2.77 18.82
N GLU A 238 5.71 -2.27 19.08
CA GLU A 238 5.02 -2.45 20.35
C GLU A 238 4.22 -3.75 20.37
N SER A 239 3.40 -3.98 19.34
CA SER A 239 2.59 -5.18 19.21
C SER A 239 2.24 -5.47 17.74
N VAL A 240 1.84 -6.73 17.47
CA VAL A 240 1.32 -7.16 16.17
C VAL A 240 -0.04 -7.81 16.39
N GLU A 241 -1.08 -7.22 15.83
CA GLU A 241 -2.47 -7.65 15.96
C GLU A 241 -2.95 -8.30 14.66
N VAL A 242 -3.63 -9.44 14.75
CA VAL A 242 -4.20 -10.14 13.60
C VAL A 242 -5.70 -9.89 13.57
N ILE A 243 -6.21 -9.31 12.47
CA ILE A 243 -7.63 -8.94 12.33
C ILE A 243 -8.43 -10.07 11.67
N ASN A 244 -7.91 -10.66 10.59
CA ASN A 244 -8.64 -11.66 9.78
C ASN A 244 -8.22 -13.12 10.05
N GLY A 245 -7.81 -13.44 11.27
CA GLY A 245 -7.12 -14.69 11.59
C GLY A 245 -7.97 -15.91 11.98
N GLU A 246 -9.28 -15.75 12.24
CA GLU A 246 -10.06 -16.82 12.90
C GLU A 246 -10.83 -17.77 11.99
N LYS A 247 -10.79 -17.62 10.65
CA LYS A 247 -11.60 -18.47 9.76
C LYS A 247 -10.96 -19.76 9.25
N ASP A 248 -9.66 -19.99 9.48
CA ASP A 248 -8.93 -21.14 8.89
C ASP A 248 -8.30 -22.09 9.93
N LEU A 249 -8.86 -22.17 11.14
CA LEU A 249 -8.45 -23.13 12.19
C LEU A 249 -9.59 -24.11 12.55
N GLY A 250 -10.35 -24.55 11.55
CA GLY A 250 -11.33 -25.63 11.65
C GLY A 250 -10.88 -26.86 10.89
#